data_AF-A0A934IY92-F1
#
_entry.id   AF-A0A934IY92-F1
#
_cell.length_a   1.000
_cell.length_b   1.000
_cell.length_c   1.000
_cell.angle_alpha   90.00
_cell.angle_beta   90.00
_cell.angle_gamma   90.00
#
_symmetry.space_group_name_H-M   'P 1'
#
loop_
_entity.id
_entity.type
_entity.pdbx_description
1 polymer ?
#
loop_
_entity_poly.entity_id
_entity_poly.type
_entity_poly.pdbx_seq_one_letter_code
_entity_poly.pdbx_strand_id
1 'polypeptide(L)'
;MAASYDLKDIKTRMQKTIGSLKDELGGLRTGRASASLLEPVTVDAYGSRMPLNQVATVTVPEPRMLSVQVWDRGMANAVEKAIRDSGLGLNPMGEGQVIRVPLPELNEQRRKELAKVAHTYAEQARVAVRHVRRDGMDALKKAEKDGDMSQDDAKKQSELVQKATDDAVTEIDAIVAQKEQEIMQV
;
A
#
# COMPACT_ATOMS: atom_id res chain seq x y z
N MET A 1 -23.95 -19.04 -17.38
CA MET A 1 -23.26 -19.68 -16.24
C MET A 1 -23.58 -18.87 -15.01
N ALA A 2 -24.49 -19.37 -14.16
CA ALA A 2 -24.85 -18.69 -12.92
C ALA A 2 -23.63 -18.68 -12.01
N ALA A 3 -23.28 -17.52 -11.45
CA ALA A 3 -22.18 -17.41 -10.49
C ALA A 3 -22.57 -18.23 -9.25
N SER A 4 -22.06 -19.46 -9.19
CA SER A 4 -22.14 -20.30 -8.00
C SER A 4 -21.50 -19.54 -6.86
N TYR A 5 -22.19 -19.47 -5.72
CA TYR A 5 -21.64 -18.91 -4.50
C TYR A 5 -20.29 -19.59 -4.18
N ASP A 6 -19.22 -18.80 -4.12
CA ASP A 6 -17.89 -19.27 -3.72
C ASP A 6 -17.32 -18.33 -2.64
N LEU A 7 -17.22 -18.86 -1.43
CA LEU A 7 -16.61 -18.18 -0.29
C LEU A 7 -15.15 -17.79 -0.57
N LYS A 8 -14.42 -18.57 -1.40
CA LYS A 8 -13.04 -18.23 -1.77
C LYS A 8 -12.98 -16.99 -2.64
N ASP A 9 -13.87 -16.85 -3.62
CA ASP A 9 -13.92 -15.65 -4.46
C ASP A 9 -14.24 -14.39 -3.63
N ILE A 10 -15.19 -14.47 -2.70
CA ILE A 10 -15.52 -13.39 -1.77
C ILE A 10 -14.28 -12.98 -0.96
N LYS A 11 -13.56 -13.95 -0.37
CA LYS A 11 -12.32 -13.69 0.37
C LYS A 11 -11.24 -13.09 -0.51
N THR A 12 -11.06 -13.58 -1.74
CA THR A 12 -10.10 -13.04 -2.70
C THR A 12 -10.42 -11.60 -3.07
N ARG A 13 -11.70 -11.26 -3.29
CA ARG A 13 -12.13 -9.88 -3.55
C ARG A 13 -11.88 -8.97 -2.36
N MET A 14 -12.19 -9.41 -1.13
CA MET A 14 -11.87 -8.65 0.09
C MET A 14 -10.37 -8.41 0.23
N GLN A 15 -9.54 -9.43 -0.01
CA GLN A 15 -8.08 -9.31 0.03
C GLN A 15 -7.54 -8.37 -1.05
N LYS A 16 -8.14 -8.33 -2.24
CA LYS A 16 -7.80 -7.34 -3.28
C LYS A 16 -8.09 -5.91 -2.84
N THR A 17 -9.21 -5.68 -2.15
CA THR A 17 -9.53 -4.37 -1.56
C THR A 17 -8.48 -3.97 -0.54
N ILE A 18 -8.05 -4.89 0.33
CA ILE A 18 -7.00 -4.64 1.32
C ILE A 18 -5.65 -4.37 0.64
N GLY A 19 -5.31 -5.11 -0.41
CA GLY A 19 -4.11 -4.86 -1.22
C GLY A 19 -4.10 -3.46 -1.83
N SER A 20 -5.23 -3.05 -2.42
CA SER A 20 -5.38 -1.70 -3.00
C SER A 20 -5.22 -0.62 -1.93
N LEU A 21 -5.80 -0.82 -0.74
CA LEU A 21 -5.60 0.09 0.40
C LEU A 21 -4.12 0.17 0.81
N LYS A 22 -3.39 -0.95 0.87
CA LYS A 22 -1.96 -0.97 1.20
C LYS A 22 -1.15 -0.19 0.16
N ASP A 23 -1.47 -0.32 -1.12
CA ASP A 23 -0.79 0.40 -2.20
C ASP A 23 -1.08 1.91 -2.14
N GLU A 24 -2.34 2.31 -1.93
CA GLU A 24 -2.75 3.71 -1.78
C GLU A 24 -2.11 4.37 -0.55
N LEU A 25 -2.07 3.67 0.58
CA LEU A 25 -1.38 4.13 1.79
C LEU A 25 0.14 4.12 1.65
N GLY A 26 0.70 3.20 0.85
CA GLY A 26 2.12 3.16 0.50
C GLY A 26 2.56 4.39 -0.29
N GLY A 27 1.69 4.87 -1.20
CA GLY A 27 1.90 6.12 -1.94
C GLY A 27 1.81 7.38 -1.08
N LEU A 28 1.24 7.30 0.12
CA LEU A 28 1.15 8.43 1.04
C LEU A 28 2.53 8.74 1.65
N ARG A 29 3.08 9.90 1.31
CA ARG A 29 4.36 10.40 1.86
C ARG A 29 4.17 10.85 3.30
N THR A 30 4.28 9.93 4.26
CA THR A 30 4.11 10.18 5.70
C THR A 30 5.28 10.91 6.36
N GLY A 31 6.30 11.31 5.58
CA GLY A 31 7.49 12.01 6.10
C GLY A 31 8.52 11.08 6.72
N ARG A 32 8.24 9.77 6.76
CA ARG A 32 9.19 8.73 7.13
C ARG A 32 9.88 8.20 5.87
N ALA A 33 11.17 7.96 5.99
CA ALA A 33 11.99 7.30 4.99
C ALA A 33 11.43 5.89 4.72
N SER A 34 11.06 5.65 3.46
CA SER A 34 10.69 4.32 2.94
C SER A 34 11.46 4.08 1.66
N ALA A 35 11.91 2.83 1.45
CA ALA A 35 12.58 2.44 0.22
C ALA A 35 11.70 2.65 -1.02
N SER A 36 10.39 2.49 -0.87
CA SER A 36 9.42 2.67 -1.96
C SER A 36 9.31 4.11 -2.48
N LEU A 37 9.83 5.10 -1.74
CA LEU A 37 9.92 6.47 -2.25
C LEU A 37 10.82 6.59 -3.48
N LEU A 38 11.83 5.72 -3.59
CA LEU A 38 12.81 5.75 -4.67
C LEU A 38 12.54 4.71 -5.78
N GLU A 39 11.47 3.92 -5.66
CA GLU A 39 11.03 2.98 -6.72
C GLU A 39 10.74 3.64 -8.07
N PRO A 40 10.07 4.81 -8.17
CA PRO A 40 9.80 5.46 -9.46
C PRO A 40 11.04 6.16 -10.05
N VAL A 41 12.17 6.19 -9.35
CA VAL A 41 13.39 6.86 -9.82
C VAL A 41 14.06 6.01 -10.89
N THR A 42 14.26 6.60 -12.06
CA THR A 42 15.01 5.99 -13.17
C THR A 42 16.37 6.67 -13.29
N VAL A 43 17.40 5.86 -13.50
CA VAL A 43 18.80 6.27 -13.63
C VAL A 43 19.26 5.96 -15.05
N ASP A 44 19.93 6.90 -15.70
CA ASP A 44 20.61 6.65 -16.97
C ASP A 44 21.90 5.87 -16.71
N ALA A 45 21.85 4.56 -16.93
CA ALA A 45 22.94 3.61 -16.72
C ALA A 45 23.34 2.94 -18.05
N TYR A 46 24.64 2.99 -18.36
CA TYR A 46 25.22 2.32 -19.54
C TYR A 46 24.51 2.67 -20.86
N GLY A 47 24.03 3.91 -21.01
CA GLY A 47 23.33 4.37 -22.22
C GLY A 47 21.84 4.00 -22.29
N SER A 48 21.25 3.48 -21.21
CA SER A 48 19.84 3.13 -21.11
C SER A 48 19.22 3.56 -19.78
N ARG A 49 17.90 3.79 -19.74
CA ARG A 49 17.20 4.09 -18.49
C ARG A 49 16.88 2.80 -17.74
N MET A 50 17.45 2.66 -16.55
CA MET A 50 17.20 1.54 -15.65
C MET A 50 16.56 2.06 -14.34
N PRO A 51 15.67 1.29 -13.70
CA PRO A 51 15.14 1.66 -12.40
C PRO A 51 16.24 1.61 -11.33
N LEU A 52 16.15 2.47 -10.31
CA LEU A 52 17.18 2.62 -9.28
C LEU A 52 17.50 1.30 -8.55
N ASN A 53 16.49 0.46 -8.33
CA ASN A 53 16.61 -0.84 -7.65
C ASN A 53 17.54 -1.84 -8.37
N GLN A 54 17.82 -1.64 -9.66
CA GLN A 54 18.73 -2.50 -10.44
C GLN A 54 20.19 -2.05 -10.40
N VAL A 55 20.45 -0.82 -9.94
CA VAL A 55 21.79 -0.22 -9.91
C VAL A 55 22.27 0.09 -8.49
N ALA A 56 21.35 0.10 -7.51
CA ALA A 56 21.63 0.41 -6.13
C ALA A 56 20.70 -0.33 -5.16
N THR A 57 21.21 -0.56 -3.94
CA THR A 57 20.43 -1.06 -2.81
C THR A 57 19.97 0.11 -1.95
N VAL A 58 18.66 0.23 -1.70
CA VAL A 58 18.10 1.25 -0.82
C VAL A 58 17.89 0.67 0.57
N THR A 59 18.37 1.37 1.59
CA THR A 59 18.21 1.03 3.00
C THR A 59 17.69 2.22 3.78
N VAL A 60 16.99 1.96 4.88
CA VAL A 60 16.45 2.98 5.78
C VAL A 60 17.18 2.87 7.12
N PRO A 61 18.39 3.47 7.25
CA PRO A 61 19.13 3.44 8.52
C PRO A 61 18.42 4.25 9.61
N GLU A 62 17.78 5.36 9.24
CA GLU A 62 17.04 6.22 10.16
C GLU A 62 15.69 6.60 9.57
N PRO A 63 14.65 6.86 10.40
CA PRO A 63 13.34 7.26 9.92
C PRO A 63 13.32 8.53 9.07
N ARG A 64 14.38 9.35 9.11
CA ARG A 64 14.50 10.63 8.39
C ARG A 64 15.61 10.63 7.33
N MET A 65 16.29 9.50 7.12
CA MET A 65 17.40 9.39 6.19
C MET A 65 17.31 8.08 5.40
N LEU A 66 17.34 8.20 4.07
CA LEU A 66 17.55 7.06 3.19
C LEU A 66 19.04 6.92 2.86
N SER A 67 19.52 5.69 2.82
CA SER A 67 20.87 5.36 2.37
C SER A 67 20.78 4.50 1.12
N VAL A 68 21.27 5.03 0.01
CA VAL A 68 21.29 4.36 -1.30
C VAL A 68 22.73 3.94 -1.57
N GLN A 69 22.98 2.64 -1.54
CA GLN A 69 24.30 2.07 -1.83
C GLN A 69 24.37 1.63 -3.28
N VAL A 70 25.16 2.33 -4.09
CA VAL A 70 25.31 2.05 -5.53
C VAL A 70 26.31 0.92 -5.72
N TRP A 71 26.06 -0.04 -6.61
CA TRP A 71 26.99 -1.16 -6.80
C TRP A 71 28.25 -0.77 -7.58
N ASP A 72 28.12 0.15 -8.53
CA ASP A 72 29.24 0.73 -9.28
C ASP A 72 29.49 2.18 -8.85
N ARG A 73 30.72 2.48 -8.42
CA ARG A 73 31.15 3.83 -8.06
C ARG A 73 31.10 4.81 -9.24
N GLY A 74 31.32 4.33 -10.47
CA GLY A 74 31.19 5.15 -11.68
C GLY A 74 29.76 5.68 -11.90
N MET A 75 28.77 4.97 -11.35
CA MET A 75 27.35 5.29 -11.45
C MET A 75 26.83 6.19 -10.32
N ALA A 76 27.63 6.45 -9.28
CA ALA A 76 27.20 7.23 -8.12
C ALA A 76 26.70 8.64 -8.49
N ASN A 77 27.40 9.34 -9.39
CA ASN A 77 27.00 10.67 -9.84
C ASN A 77 25.69 10.65 -10.65
N ALA A 78 25.48 9.61 -11.46
CA ALA A 78 24.25 9.46 -12.24
C ALA A 78 23.05 9.17 -11.32
N VAL A 79 23.24 8.34 -10.29
CA VAL A 79 22.22 8.05 -9.28
C VAL A 79 21.89 9.31 -8.45
N GLU A 80 22.90 10.05 -7.99
CA GLU A 80 22.69 11.30 -7.25
C GLU A 80 21.85 12.28 -8.07
N LYS A 81 22.20 12.46 -9.35
CA LYS A 81 21.45 13.33 -10.25
C LYS A 81 20.03 12.85 -10.50
N ALA A 82 19.83 11.55 -10.72
CA ALA A 82 18.51 10.96 -10.90
C ALA A 82 17.59 11.16 -9.68
N ILE A 83 18.12 11.02 -8.46
CA ILE A 83 17.36 11.27 -7.22
C ILE A 83 17.00 12.75 -7.09
N ARG A 84 17.91 13.66 -7.43
CA ARG A 84 17.64 15.11 -7.41
C ARG A 84 16.58 15.50 -8.45
N ASP A 85 16.67 14.96 -9.66
CA ASP A 85 15.81 15.28 -10.81
C ASP A 85 14.47 14.51 -10.80
N SER A 86 14.28 13.57 -9.87
CA SER A 86 13.07 12.76 -9.72
C SER A 86 11.78 13.54 -9.40
N GLY A 87 11.88 14.85 -9.17
CA GLY A 87 10.75 15.69 -8.76
C GLY A 87 10.26 15.42 -7.33
N LEU A 88 11.01 14.62 -6.55
CA LEU A 88 10.68 14.31 -5.16
C LEU A 88 11.05 15.45 -4.19
N GLY A 89 11.83 16.44 -4.64
CA GLY A 89 12.29 17.57 -3.81
C GLY A 89 13.32 17.15 -2.75
N LEU A 90 14.03 16.05 -3.00
CA LEU A 90 15.04 15.50 -2.10
C LEU A 90 16.42 16.06 -2.47
N ASN A 91 17.27 16.30 -1.47
CA ASN A 91 18.64 16.74 -1.69
C ASN A 91 19.64 15.63 -1.32
N PRO A 92 20.03 14.75 -2.27
CA PRO A 92 20.98 13.68 -2.00
C PRO A 92 22.38 14.23 -1.72
N MET A 93 23.08 13.58 -0.78
CA MET A 93 24.46 13.83 -0.40
C MET A 93 25.28 12.57 -0.69
N GLY A 94 26.15 12.64 -1.70
CA GLY A 94 27.03 11.53 -2.06
C GLY A 94 28.27 11.43 -1.16
N GLU A 95 28.46 10.27 -0.54
CA GLU A 95 29.68 9.85 0.16
C GLU A 95 30.31 8.67 -0.61
N GLY A 96 30.88 8.96 -1.78
CA GLY A 96 31.51 7.94 -2.63
C GLY A 96 30.51 6.95 -3.23
N GLN A 97 30.39 5.77 -2.63
CA GLN A 97 29.50 4.70 -3.10
C GLN A 97 28.13 4.70 -2.39
N VAL A 98 28.01 5.46 -1.29
CA VAL A 98 26.78 5.59 -0.50
C VAL A 98 26.22 6.99 -0.69
N ILE A 99 24.93 7.10 -1.00
CA ILE A 99 24.23 8.37 -1.18
C ILE A 99 23.19 8.49 -0.06
N ARG A 100 23.35 9.51 0.79
CA ARG A 100 22.41 9.82 1.87
C ARG A 100 21.35 10.78 1.38
N VAL A 101 20.09 10.48 1.61
CA VAL A 101 18.97 11.34 1.19
C VAL A 101 18.17 11.72 2.43
N PRO A 102 18.42 12.90 3.03
CA PRO A 102 17.60 13.40 4.12
C PRO A 102 16.21 13.78 3.60
N LEU A 103 15.18 13.42 4.36
CA LEU A 103 13.81 13.84 4.07
C LEU A 103 13.52 15.20 4.73
N PRO A 104 12.86 16.13 4.01
CA PRO A 104 12.43 17.40 4.58
C PRO A 104 11.33 17.16 5.63
N GLU A 105 11.29 18.02 6.65
CA GLU A 105 10.28 17.94 7.70
C GLU A 105 8.88 18.26 7.15
N LEU A 106 7.90 17.45 7.55
CA LEU A 106 6.50 17.77 7.30
C LEU A 106 5.98 18.71 8.37
N ASN A 107 5.51 19.89 7.95
CA ASN A 107 4.76 20.82 8.80
C ASN A 107 3.53 20.13 9.42
N GLU A 108 3.14 20.53 10.63
CA GLU A 108 2.01 19.94 11.36
C GLU A 108 0.69 20.00 10.56
N GLN A 109 0.46 21.08 9.81
CA GLN A 109 -0.69 21.20 8.91
C GLN A 109 -0.70 20.12 7.83
N ARG A 110 0.46 19.82 7.23
CA ARG A 110 0.57 18.80 6.19
C ARG A 110 0.33 17.40 6.74
N ARG A 111 0.75 17.14 7.98
CA ARG A 111 0.46 15.87 8.66
C ARG A 111 -1.03 15.67 8.92
N LYS A 112 -1.73 16.71 9.38
CA LYS A 112 -3.20 16.67 9.57
C LYS A 112 -3.93 16.41 8.25
N GLU A 113 -3.47 17.02 7.15
CA GLU A 113 -4.01 16.73 5.81
C GLU A 113 -3.79 15.27 5.41
N LEU A 114 -2.58 14.73 5.61
CA LEU A 114 -2.26 13.34 5.30
C LEU A 114 -3.08 12.35 6.12
N ALA A 115 -3.28 12.61 7.42
CA ALA A 115 -4.15 11.79 8.26
C ALA A 115 -5.59 11.77 7.73
N LYS A 116 -6.12 12.94 7.32
CA LYS A 116 -7.47 13.04 6.73
C LYS A 116 -7.59 12.25 5.42
N VAL A 117 -6.57 12.29 4.57
CA VAL A 117 -6.54 11.49 3.33
C VAL A 117 -6.48 10.00 3.65
N ALA A 118 -5.65 9.57 4.61
CA ALA A 118 -5.58 8.17 5.03
C ALA A 118 -6.93 7.64 5.53
N HIS A 119 -7.67 8.42 6.32
CA HIS A 119 -9.03 8.06 6.74
C HIS A 119 -10.03 8.00 5.58
N THR A 120 -9.85 8.82 4.55
CA THR A 120 -10.70 8.79 3.35
C THR A 120 -10.51 7.47 2.60
N TYR A 121 -9.27 7.03 2.41
CA TYR A 121 -8.98 5.72 1.80
C TYR A 121 -9.48 4.55 2.67
N ALA A 122 -9.33 4.66 3.99
CA ALA A 122 -9.90 3.67 4.93
C ALA A 122 -11.41 3.51 4.74
N GLU A 123 -12.16 4.61 4.61
CA GLU A 123 -13.60 4.55 4.43
C GLU A 123 -13.97 3.97 3.05
N GLN A 124 -13.23 4.31 2.00
CA GLN A 124 -13.43 3.71 0.68
C GLN A 124 -13.23 2.18 0.72
N ALA A 125 -12.18 1.70 1.39
CA ALA A 125 -11.93 0.28 1.58
C ALA A 125 -13.06 -0.40 2.38
N ARG A 126 -13.56 0.23 3.46
CA ARG A 126 -14.70 -0.27 4.24
C ARG A 126 -15.99 -0.35 3.41
N VAL A 127 -16.26 0.65 2.60
CA VAL A 127 -17.42 0.66 1.68
C VAL A 127 -17.29 -0.47 0.65
N ALA A 128 -16.11 -0.68 0.07
CA ALA A 128 -15.87 -1.77 -0.86
C ALA A 128 -16.05 -3.15 -0.21
N VAL A 129 -15.55 -3.37 1.01
CA VAL A 129 -15.78 -4.63 1.76
C VAL A 129 -17.27 -4.85 2.03
N ARG A 130 -18.02 -3.80 2.40
CA ARG A 130 -19.48 -3.88 2.58
C ARG A 130 -20.21 -4.24 1.28
N HIS A 131 -19.75 -3.75 0.14
CA HIS A 131 -20.29 -4.11 -1.17
C HIS A 131 -20.07 -5.59 -1.48
N VAL A 132 -18.84 -6.09 -1.28
CA VAL A 132 -18.50 -7.50 -1.49
C VAL A 132 -19.33 -8.42 -0.58
N ARG A 133 -19.56 -8.02 0.68
CA ARG A 133 -20.47 -8.74 1.58
C ARG A 133 -21.90 -8.78 1.04
N ARG A 134 -22.42 -7.65 0.55
CA ARG A 134 -23.77 -7.57 -0.01
C ARG A 134 -23.92 -8.50 -1.22
N ASP A 135 -22.95 -8.48 -2.13
CA ASP A 135 -22.93 -9.35 -3.31
C ASP A 135 -22.90 -10.84 -2.91
N GLY A 136 -22.12 -11.19 -1.88
CA GLY A 136 -22.07 -12.53 -1.32
C GLY A 136 -23.40 -12.98 -0.70
N MET A 137 -24.06 -12.10 0.06
CA MET A 137 -25.36 -12.37 0.69
C MET A 137 -26.49 -12.48 -0.34
N ASP A 138 -26.45 -11.66 -1.40
CA ASP A 138 -27.43 -11.72 -2.49
C ASP A 138 -27.24 -12.99 -3.33
N ALA A 139 -26.00 -13.44 -3.54
CA ALA A 139 -25.70 -14.73 -4.18
C ALA A 139 -26.20 -15.93 -3.36
N LEU A 140 -26.03 -15.89 -2.03
CA LEU A 140 -26.56 -16.91 -1.11
C LEU A 140 -28.08 -17.01 -1.16
N LYS A 141 -28.79 -15.87 -1.10
CA LYS A 141 -30.26 -15.84 -1.22
C LYS A 141 -30.75 -16.35 -2.56
N LYS A 142 -29.99 -16.11 -3.63
CA LYS A 142 -30.32 -16.62 -4.96
C LYS A 142 -30.15 -18.14 -5.04
N ALA A 143 -29.03 -18.66 -4.53
CA ALA A 143 -28.79 -20.11 -4.47
C ALA A 143 -29.83 -20.85 -3.62
N GLU A 144 -30.31 -20.25 -2.52
CA GLU A 144 -31.42 -20.79 -1.71
C GLU A 144 -32.73 -20.86 -2.50
N LYS A 145 -33.06 -19.81 -3.27
CA LYS A 145 -34.27 -19.77 -4.11
C LYS A 145 -34.22 -20.71 -5.31
N ASP A 146 -33.04 -20.86 -5.91
CA ASP A 146 -32.82 -21.73 -7.07
C ASP A 146 -32.77 -23.22 -6.67
N GLY A 147 -32.79 -23.52 -5.35
CA GLY A 147 -32.80 -24.88 -4.80
C GLY A 147 -31.42 -25.55 -4.77
N ASP A 148 -30.37 -24.81 -5.12
CA ASP A 148 -28.97 -25.27 -5.11
C ASP A 148 -28.41 -25.42 -3.69
N MET A 149 -29.11 -24.91 -2.66
CA MET A 149 -28.63 -24.90 -1.29
C MET A 149 -29.76 -24.99 -0.26
N SER A 150 -29.56 -25.79 0.79
CA SER A 150 -30.49 -25.91 1.92
C SER A 150 -30.46 -24.65 2.80
N GLN A 151 -31.56 -24.35 3.49
CA GLN A 151 -31.67 -23.23 4.43
C GLN A 151 -30.63 -23.30 5.56
N ASP A 152 -30.28 -24.51 6.02
CA ASP A 152 -29.27 -24.72 7.05
C ASP A 152 -27.84 -24.42 6.54
N ASP A 153 -27.57 -24.76 5.28
CA ASP A 153 -26.28 -24.45 4.65
C ASP A 153 -26.18 -22.96 4.32
N ALA A 154 -27.28 -22.32 3.91
CA ALA A 154 -27.35 -20.87 3.72
C ALA A 154 -27.02 -20.09 4.99
N LYS A 155 -27.53 -20.52 6.14
CA LYS A 155 -27.20 -19.93 7.44
C LYS A 155 -25.71 -20.07 7.76
N LYS A 156 -25.15 -21.28 7.69
CA LYS A 156 -23.71 -21.52 7.93
C LYS A 156 -22.82 -20.68 7.02
N GLN A 157 -23.16 -20.60 5.73
CA GLN A 157 -22.39 -19.82 4.77
C GLN A 157 -22.51 -18.31 5.03
N SER A 158 -23.68 -17.82 5.43
CA SER A 158 -23.86 -16.42 5.82
C SER A 158 -22.99 -16.03 7.04
N GLU A 159 -22.87 -16.91 8.03
CA GLU A 159 -21.98 -16.71 9.18
C GLU A 159 -20.51 -16.65 8.77
N LEU A 160 -20.09 -17.52 7.83
CA LEU A 160 -18.73 -17.51 7.30
C LEU A 160 -18.41 -16.22 6.52
N VAL A 161 -19.36 -15.73 5.71
CA VAL A 161 -19.21 -14.45 4.99
C VAL A 161 -19.14 -13.28 5.97
N GLN A 162 -19.98 -13.28 7.01
CA GLN A 162 -19.95 -12.25 8.04
C GLN A 162 -18.61 -12.25 8.79
N LYS A 163 -18.14 -13.43 9.23
CA LYS A 163 -16.84 -13.57 9.89
C LYS A 163 -15.68 -13.09 9.01
N ALA A 164 -15.68 -13.46 7.72
CA ALA A 164 -14.66 -12.99 6.77
C ALA A 164 -14.70 -11.46 6.57
N THR A 165 -15.89 -10.86 6.62
CA THR A 165 -16.04 -9.40 6.57
C THR A 165 -15.47 -8.74 7.82
N ASP A 166 -15.78 -9.28 9.00
CA ASP A 166 -15.33 -8.74 10.29
C ASP A 166 -13.79 -8.83 10.43
N ASP A 167 -13.21 -9.95 10.00
CA ASP A 167 -11.76 -10.14 9.91
C ASP A 167 -11.12 -9.08 8.96
N ALA A 168 -11.71 -8.87 7.79
CA ALA A 168 -11.22 -7.88 6.82
C ALA A 168 -11.32 -6.44 7.33
N VAL A 169 -12.40 -6.08 8.03
CA VAL A 169 -12.56 -4.75 8.65
C VAL A 169 -11.52 -4.54 9.75
N THR A 170 -11.29 -5.56 10.57
CA THR A 170 -10.26 -5.52 11.63
C THR A 170 -8.86 -5.34 11.03
N GLU A 171 -8.57 -6.02 9.91
CA GLU A 171 -7.30 -5.83 9.19
C GLU A 171 -7.16 -4.41 8.65
N ILE A 172 -8.22 -3.84 8.06
CA ILE A 172 -8.23 -2.45 7.57
C ILE A 172 -7.97 -1.47 8.72
N ASP A 173 -8.67 -1.61 9.85
CA ASP A 173 -8.51 -0.71 10.99
C ASP A 173 -7.10 -0.81 11.59
N ALA A 174 -6.50 -2.01 11.63
CA ALA A 174 -5.12 -2.20 12.08
C ALA A 174 -4.11 -1.51 11.15
N ILE A 175 -4.27 -1.63 9.82
CA ILE A 175 -3.40 -0.98 8.83
C ILE A 175 -3.49 0.54 8.96
N VAL A 176 -4.70 1.07 9.11
CA VAL A 176 -4.93 2.52 9.21
C VAL A 176 -4.37 3.06 10.52
N ALA A 177 -4.59 2.37 11.65
CA ALA A 177 -4.02 2.76 12.94
C ALA A 177 -2.49 2.77 12.92
N GLN A 178 -1.87 1.76 12.31
CA GLN A 178 -0.41 1.73 12.13
C GLN A 178 0.06 2.92 11.30
N LYS A 179 -0.64 3.24 10.20
CA LYS A 179 -0.29 4.37 9.33
C LYS A 179 -0.49 5.72 10.02
N GLU A 180 -1.53 5.86 10.84
CA GLU A 180 -1.82 7.06 11.60
C GLU A 180 -0.74 7.32 12.67
N GLN A 181 -0.31 6.26 13.37
CA GLN A 181 0.84 6.33 14.26
C GLN A 181 2.10 6.79 13.49
N GLU A 182 2.37 6.23 12.31
CA GLU A 182 3.50 6.68 11.49
C GLU A 182 3.44 8.17 11.11
N ILE A 183 2.25 8.72 10.86
CA ILE A 183 2.06 10.14 10.52
C ILE A 183 2.29 11.03 11.75
N MET A 184 1.87 10.58 12.93
CA MET A 184 1.91 11.38 14.16
C MET A 184 3.22 11.28 14.95
N GLN A 185 3.94 10.16 14.92
CA GLN A 185 5.05 9.87 15.85
C GLN A 185 6.42 10.47 15.47
N VAL A 186 6.47 11.55 14.66
CA VAL A 186 7.74 12.13 14.16
C VAL A 186 7.99 13.54 14.64
#